data_AF-A0A329ZSE0-F1
#
_entry.id   AF-A0A329ZSE0-F1
#
_cell.length_a   1.000
_cell.length_b   1.000
_cell.length_c   1.000
_cell.angle_alpha   90.00
_cell.angle_beta   90.00
_cell.angle_gamma   90.00
#
_symmetry.space_group_name_H-M   'P 1'
#
loop_
_entity.id
_entity.type
_entity.pdbx_description
1 polymer ?
#
loop_
_entity_poly.entity_id
_entity_poly.type
_entity_poly.pdbx_seq_one_letter_code
_entity_poly.pdbx_strand_id
1 'polypeptide(L)'
;MFFIIIPISFFLGIYAIFYERRLRERNRQQIKLQLSVFAQCSSEGEYYKNLENFLHHSGYSLDKQDERLYITKKLFHIGYFLMGLSCFGVGAIFYLIYFYFFAKSSLIIEVPHFQYSNTGEIE
;
A
#
# COMPACT_ATOMS: atom_id res chain seq x y z
N MET A 1 -35.67 -9.80 5.03
CA MET A 1 -34.25 -9.70 5.46
C MET A 1 -33.37 -8.97 4.44
N PHE A 2 -33.37 -9.35 3.16
CA PHE A 2 -32.52 -8.73 2.13
C PHE A 2 -32.62 -7.18 2.05
N PHE A 3 -33.83 -6.63 2.15
CA PHE A 3 -34.08 -5.17 2.12
C PHE A 3 -33.45 -4.38 3.29
N ILE A 4 -33.12 -5.05 4.41
CA ILE A 4 -32.46 -4.41 5.56
C ILE A 4 -30.94 -4.56 5.46
N ILE A 5 -30.46 -5.68 4.92
CA ILE A 5 -29.03 -5.97 4.77
C ILE A 5 -28.38 -5.01 3.77
N ILE A 6 -29.05 -4.72 2.65
CA ILE A 6 -28.54 -3.84 1.59
C ILE A 6 -28.14 -2.43 2.09
N PRO A 7 -29.02 -1.66 2.76
CA PRO A 7 -28.66 -0.33 3.24
C PRO A 7 -27.56 -0.40 4.32
N ILE A 8 -27.59 -1.40 5.21
CA ILE A 8 -26.55 -1.59 6.24
C ILE A 8 -25.18 -1.83 5.57
N SER A 9 -25.10 -2.71 4.56
CA SER A 9 -23.88 -2.96 3.80
C SER A 9 -23.37 -1.70 3.08
N PHE A 10 -24.27 -0.84 2.60
CA PHE A 10 -23.89 0.41 1.95
C PHE A 10 -23.25 1.40 2.93
N PHE A 11 -23.89 1.63 4.10
CA PHE A 11 -23.32 2.49 5.14
C PHE A 11 -22.00 1.95 5.70
N LEU A 12 -21.90 0.62 5.89
CA LEU A 12 -20.65 -0.03 6.26
C LEU A 12 -19.57 0.15 5.19
N GLY A 13 -19.93 0.07 3.91
CA GLY A 13 -19.02 0.33 2.80
C GLY A 13 -18.47 1.76 2.82
N ILE A 14 -19.33 2.77 3.01
CA ILE A 14 -18.91 4.16 3.15
C ILE A 14 -17.96 4.31 4.36
N TYR A 15 -18.34 3.78 5.52
CA TYR A 15 -17.51 3.83 6.72
C TYR A 15 -16.14 3.18 6.50
N ALA A 16 -16.11 2.02 5.83
CA ALA A 16 -14.88 1.34 5.48
C ALA A 16 -13.99 2.16 4.55
N ILE A 17 -14.53 2.92 3.59
CA ILE A 17 -13.75 3.85 2.75
C ILE A 17 -13.06 4.92 3.60
N PHE A 18 -13.77 5.52 4.55
CA PHE A 18 -13.17 6.51 5.45
C PHE A 18 -12.08 5.90 6.33
N TYR A 19 -12.34 4.70 6.87
CA TYR A 19 -11.37 3.97 7.66
C TYR A 19 -10.11 3.60 6.86
N GLU A 20 -10.28 3.09 5.64
CA GLU A 20 -9.18 2.75 4.72
C GLU A 20 -8.30 3.96 4.40
N ARG A 21 -8.91 5.14 4.15
CA ARG A 21 -8.15 6.37 3.92
C ARG A 21 -7.24 6.68 5.10
N ARG A 22 -7.79 6.61 6.32
CA ARG A 22 -7.02 6.86 7.54
C ARG A 22 -5.94 5.81 7.79
N LEU A 23 -6.24 4.54 7.52
CA LEU A 23 -5.27 3.44 7.65
C LEU A 23 -4.14 3.57 6.63
N ARG A 24 -4.46 3.97 5.39
CA ARG A 24 -3.47 4.24 4.34
C ARG A 24 -2.52 5.36 4.73
N GLU A 25 -3.04 6.45 5.30
CA GLU A 25 -2.24 7.57 5.81
C GLU A 25 -1.23 7.08 6.87
N ARG A 26 -1.71 6.31 7.85
CA ARG A 26 -0.86 5.74 8.92
C ARG A 26 0.19 4.77 8.37
N ASN A 27 -0.19 3.86 7.49
CA ASN A 27 0.74 2.92 6.87
C ASN A 27 1.80 3.67 6.05
N ARG A 28 1.42 4.72 5.32
CA ARG A 28 2.37 5.56 4.58
C ARG A 28 3.37 6.24 5.51
N GLN A 29 2.92 6.74 6.66
CA GLN A 29 3.81 7.31 7.67
C GLN A 29 4.76 6.26 8.27
N GLN A 30 4.25 5.07 8.59
CA GLN A 30 5.08 3.97 9.10
C GLN A 30 6.14 3.51 8.09
N ILE A 31 5.78 3.38 6.81
CA ILE A 31 6.74 3.03 5.75
C ILE A 31 7.80 4.12 5.61
N LYS A 32 7.41 5.41 5.63
CA LYS A 32 8.38 6.52 5.59
C LYS A 32 9.34 6.49 6.78
N LEU A 33 8.82 6.21 7.98
CA LEU A 33 9.66 6.09 9.18
C LEU A 33 10.64 4.91 9.05
N GLN A 34 10.19 3.74 8.61
CA GLN A 34 11.08 2.59 8.41
C GLN A 34 12.12 2.85 7.31
N LEU A 35 11.74 3.50 6.22
CA LEU A 35 12.68 3.93 5.18
C LEU A 35 13.75 4.90 5.69
N SER A 36 13.39 5.81 6.61
CA SER A 36 14.38 6.70 7.24
C SER A 36 15.37 5.96 8.16
N VAL A 37 14.94 4.85 8.77
CA VAL A 37 15.84 3.98 9.55
C VAL A 37 16.78 3.21 8.62
N PHE A 38 16.30 2.74 7.47
CA PHE A 38 17.15 2.06 6.48
C PHE A 38 18.19 2.99 5.86
N ALA A 39 17.89 4.29 5.70
CA ALA A 39 18.86 5.27 5.23
C ALA A 39 20.09 5.43 6.15
N GLN A 40 20.07 4.88 7.38
CA GLN A 40 21.18 4.87 8.32
C GLN A 40 21.98 3.55 8.32
N CYS A 41 21.68 2.60 7.43
CA CYS A 41 22.43 1.35 7.33
C CYS A 41 23.87 1.59 6.84
N SER A 42 24.84 0.91 7.47
CA SER A 42 26.27 1.11 7.23
C SER A 42 26.79 0.49 5.93
N SER A 43 26.02 -0.41 5.32
CA SER A 43 26.42 -1.17 4.13
C SER A 43 25.26 -1.28 3.13
N GLU A 44 25.59 -1.08 1.86
CA GLU A 44 24.65 -1.20 0.74
C GLU A 44 24.00 -2.60 0.69
N GLY A 45 24.78 -3.67 0.95
CA GLY A 45 24.25 -5.04 0.96
C GLY A 45 23.25 -5.30 2.08
N GLU A 46 23.42 -4.64 3.23
CA GLU A 46 22.51 -4.76 4.37
C GLU A 46 21.23 -3.95 4.16
N TYR A 47 21.34 -2.78 3.51
CA TYR A 47 20.22 -1.96 3.07
C TYR A 47 19.25 -2.74 2.17
N TYR A 48 19.75 -3.32 1.07
CA TYR A 48 18.91 -4.05 0.13
C TYR A 48 18.31 -5.32 0.75
N LYS A 49 19.05 -6.04 1.58
CA LYS A 49 18.54 -7.24 2.27
C LYS A 49 17.41 -6.90 3.25
N ASN A 50 17.55 -5.81 4.01
CA ASN A 50 16.50 -5.37 4.92
C ASN A 50 15.27 -4.83 4.17
N LEU A 51 15.49 -4.12 3.05
CA LEU A 51 14.42 -3.67 2.17
C LEU A 51 13.66 -4.87 1.57
N GLU A 52 14.36 -5.87 1.06
CA GLU A 52 13.76 -7.09 0.50
C GLU A 52 12.96 -7.86 1.56
N ASN A 53 13.53 -8.06 2.75
CA ASN A 53 12.84 -8.70 3.87
C ASN A 53 11.57 -7.94 4.29
N PHE A 54 11.64 -6.61 4.32
CA PHE A 54 10.51 -5.75 4.61
C PHE A 54 9.40 -5.94 3.56
N LEU A 55 9.75 -5.89 2.27
CA LEU A 55 8.80 -6.05 1.16
C LEU A 55 8.15 -7.43 1.15
N HIS A 56 8.93 -8.47 1.39
CA HIS A 56 8.45 -9.85 1.42
C HIS A 56 7.41 -10.07 2.54
N HIS A 57 7.63 -9.52 3.73
CA HIS A 57 6.68 -9.64 4.84
C HIS A 57 5.44 -8.76 4.69
N SER A 58 5.58 -7.61 4.02
CA SER A 58 4.53 -6.60 3.97
C SER A 58 3.65 -6.71 2.70
N GLY A 59 4.01 -7.59 1.77
CA GLY A 59 3.28 -7.83 0.52
C GLY A 59 3.28 -6.63 -0.42
N TYR A 60 4.38 -5.87 -0.41
CA TYR A 60 4.63 -4.79 -1.35
C TYR A 60 5.63 -5.30 -2.41
N SER A 61 5.55 -4.75 -3.60
CA SER A 61 6.42 -5.07 -4.73
C SER A 61 7.34 -3.90 -5.02
N LEU A 62 8.57 -4.17 -5.44
CA LEU A 62 9.45 -3.14 -6.00
C LEU A 62 9.12 -2.96 -7.48
N ASP A 63 8.90 -1.72 -7.88
CA ASP A 63 8.77 -1.33 -9.28
C ASP A 63 9.86 -0.31 -9.61
N LYS A 64 10.51 -0.43 -10.77
CA LYS A 64 11.57 0.47 -11.21
C LYS A 64 11.01 1.37 -12.31
N GLN A 65 10.84 2.65 -12.01
CA GLN A 65 10.44 3.67 -12.98
C GLN A 65 11.52 4.74 -13.04
N ASP A 66 11.94 5.13 -14.24
CA ASP A 66 12.83 6.26 -14.49
C ASP A 66 14.07 6.30 -13.56
N GLU A 67 14.78 5.17 -13.48
CA GLU A 67 15.99 4.99 -12.64
C GLU A 67 15.79 5.10 -11.12
N ARG A 68 14.54 5.21 -10.66
CA ARG A 68 14.17 5.26 -9.24
C ARG A 68 13.41 3.99 -8.83
N LEU A 69 13.61 3.58 -7.59
CA LEU A 69 12.94 2.42 -7.01
C LEU A 69 11.69 2.88 -6.26
N TYR A 70 10.55 2.27 -6.58
CA TYR A 70 9.27 2.56 -5.96
C TYR A 70 8.71 1.33 -5.28
N ILE A 71 8.24 1.50 -4.04
CA ILE A 71 7.45 0.48 -3.35
C ILE A 71 6.01 0.62 -3.84
N THR A 72 5.53 -0.41 -4.51
CA THR A 72 4.18 -0.49 -5.06
C THR A 72 3.32 -1.52 -4.35
N LYS A 73 2.05 -1.21 -4.12
CA LYS A 73 1.07 -2.21 -3.65
C LYS A 73 -0.29 -2.01 -4.28
N LYS A 74 -0.85 -3.13 -4.73
CA LYS A 74 -2.24 -3.23 -5.17
C LYS A 74 -3.12 -3.32 -3.92
N LEU A 75 -3.95 -2.32 -3.69
CA LEU A 75 -4.79 -2.22 -2.50
C LEU A 75 -6.21 -2.61 -2.84
N PHE A 76 -6.68 -3.68 -2.21
CA PHE A 76 -8.09 -4.06 -2.27
C PHE A 76 -8.89 -3.14 -1.36
N HIS A 77 -9.77 -2.35 -1.97
CA HIS A 77 -10.71 -1.51 -1.24
C HIS A 77 -11.95 -2.30 -0.84
N ILE A 78 -12.00 -2.77 0.41
CA ILE A 78 -13.15 -3.45 0.98
C ILE A 78 -14.39 -2.54 0.99
N GLY A 79 -14.20 -1.23 1.11
CA GLY A 79 -15.30 -0.26 1.05
C GLY A 79 -16.04 -0.27 -0.30
N TYR A 80 -15.32 -0.22 -1.42
CA TYR A 80 -15.92 -0.32 -2.76
C TYR A 80 -16.57 -1.69 -3.00
N PHE A 81 -15.97 -2.76 -2.47
CA PHE A 81 -16.56 -4.09 -2.53
C PHE A 81 -17.91 -4.15 -1.80
N LEU A 82 -18.00 -3.63 -0.58
CA LEU A 82 -19.23 -3.60 0.22
C LEU A 82 -20.32 -2.72 -0.42
N MET A 83 -19.96 -1.56 -0.97
CA MET A 83 -20.89 -0.74 -1.73
C MET A 83 -21.40 -1.46 -2.98
N GLY A 84 -20.52 -2.17 -3.69
CA GLY A 84 -20.90 -3.01 -4.84
C GLY A 84 -21.83 -4.17 -4.45
N LEU A 85 -21.62 -4.77 -3.28
CA LEU A 85 -22.49 -5.83 -2.75
C LEU A 85 -23.92 -5.33 -2.49
N SER A 86 -24.03 -4.05 -2.09
CA SER A 86 -25.30 -3.37 -1.86
C SER A 86 -26.11 -3.18 -3.15
N CYS A 87 -25.46 -3.19 -4.31
CA CYS A 87 -26.12 -3.18 -5.62
C CYS A 87 -26.43 -4.61 -6.09
N PHE A 88 -27.15 -5.39 -5.26
CA PHE A 88 -27.55 -6.78 -5.52
C PHE A 88 -26.40 -7.72 -5.90
N GLY A 89 -25.20 -7.50 -5.36
CA GLY A 89 -24.02 -8.32 -5.64
C GLY A 89 -23.38 -8.12 -7.02
N VAL A 90 -24.12 -7.62 -8.00
CA VAL A 90 -23.63 -7.35 -9.36
C VAL A 90 -22.45 -6.36 -9.32
N GLY A 91 -22.58 -5.30 -8.50
CA GLY A 91 -21.50 -4.33 -8.32
C GLY A 91 -20.24 -4.94 -7.70
N ALA A 92 -20.36 -5.92 -6.80
CA ALA A 92 -19.22 -6.61 -6.21
C ALA A 92 -18.48 -7.47 -7.24
N ILE A 93 -19.22 -8.15 -8.12
CA ILE A 93 -18.64 -8.96 -9.22
C ILE A 93 -17.87 -8.06 -10.19
N PHE A 94 -18.47 -6.95 -10.63
CA PHE A 94 -17.75 -5.99 -11.49
C PHE A 94 -16.52 -5.41 -10.81
N TYR A 95 -16.61 -5.10 -9.52
CA TYR A 95 -15.46 -4.62 -8.75
C TYR A 95 -14.35 -5.67 -8.64
N LEU A 96 -14.69 -6.94 -8.47
CA LEU A 96 -13.70 -8.03 -8.48
C LEU A 96 -13.03 -8.15 -9.85
N ILE A 97 -13.79 -8.15 -10.94
CA ILE A 97 -13.23 -8.20 -12.30
C ILE A 97 -12.31 -7.00 -12.53
N TYR A 98 -12.78 -5.80 -12.21
CA TYR A 98 -11.96 -4.60 -12.28
C TYR A 98 -10.68 -4.73 -11.44
N PHE A 99 -10.81 -5.21 -10.20
CA PHE A 99 -9.67 -5.38 -9.31
C PHE A 99 -8.66 -6.38 -9.86
N TYR A 100 -9.08 -7.55 -10.32
CA TYR A 100 -8.15 -8.56 -10.82
C TYR A 100 -7.44 -8.12 -12.10
N PHE A 101 -8.17 -7.58 -13.08
CA PHE A 101 -7.63 -7.34 -14.42
C PHE A 101 -7.12 -5.91 -14.66
N PHE A 102 -7.75 -4.90 -14.06
CA PHE A 102 -7.53 -3.49 -14.44
C PHE A 102 -6.95 -2.62 -13.32
N ALA A 103 -7.13 -2.99 -12.05
CA ALA A 103 -6.65 -2.16 -10.95
C ALA A 103 -5.11 -2.10 -10.95
N LYS A 104 -4.60 -0.88 -11.18
CA LYS A 104 -3.18 -0.54 -11.10
C LYS A 104 -2.74 -0.35 -9.65
N SER A 105 -1.45 -0.49 -9.41
CA SER A 105 -0.82 -0.20 -8.12
C SER A 105 -1.11 1.24 -7.68
N SER A 106 -1.58 1.41 -6.44
CA SER A 106 -2.14 2.70 -5.98
C SER A 106 -1.30 3.39 -4.90
N LEU A 107 -0.38 2.66 -4.28
CA LEU A 107 0.55 3.19 -3.31
C LEU A 107 1.92 3.14 -3.95
N ILE A 108 2.51 4.30 -4.20
CA ILE A 108 3.84 4.50 -4.79
C ILE A 108 4.62 5.31 -3.76
N ILE A 109 5.61 4.69 -3.12
CA ILE A 109 6.54 5.39 -2.23
C ILE A 109 7.93 5.27 -2.84
N GLU A 110 8.55 6.41 -3.12
CA GLU A 110 9.94 6.47 -3.57
C GLU A 110 10.85 5.96 -2.46
N VAL A 111 11.66 4.96 -2.79
CA VAL A 111 12.72 4.45 -1.93
C VAL A 111 13.90 5.42 -2.05
N PRO A 112 14.42 5.99 -0.96
CA PRO A 112 15.62 6.78 -1.02
C PRO A 112 16.76 5.91 -1.57
N HIS A 113 17.57 6.47 -2.48
CA HIS A 113 18.80 5.81 -2.88
C HIS A 113 19.73 5.68 -1.67
N PHE A 114 20.48 4.58 -1.60
CA PHE A 114 21.50 4.41 -0.57
C PHE A 114 22.49 5.57 -0.68
N GLN A 115 22.47 6.46 0.32
CA GLN A 115 23.50 7.49 0.45
C GLN A 115 24.53 6.92 1.41
N TYR A 116 25.75 6.73 0.94
CA TYR A 116 26.87 6.45 1.83
C TYR A 116 26.90 7.56 2.88
N SER A 117 26.64 7.20 4.14
CA SER A 117 26.97 8.08 5.26
C SER A 117 28.48 8.20 5.28
N ASN A 118 29.02 9.19 4.57
CA ASN A 118 30.38 9.68 4.79
C ASN A 118 30.42 10.39 6.16
N THR A 119 30.17 9.63 7.23
CA THR A 119 30.71 9.93 8.55
C THR A 119 32.17 9.50 8.51
N GLY A 120 32.96 10.29 7.80
CA GLY A 120 34.33 9.98 7.41
C GLY A 120 35.13 11.21 6.96
N GLU A 121 34.96 12.33 7.64
CA GLU A 121 35.98 13.39 7.84
C GLU A 121 35.76 13.78 9.32
N ILE A 122 36.55 13.39 10.33
CA ILE A 122 38.00 13.55 10.58
C ILE A 122 38.51 14.90 10.07
N GLU A 123 38.33 15.96 10.87
CA GLU A 123 39.36 16.58 11.74
C GLU A 123 38.72 17.49 12.79
#